data_AF-A0A916A5X7-F1
#
_entry.id   AF-A0A916A5X7-F1
#
_cell.length_a   1.000
_cell.length_b   1.000
_cell.length_c   1.000
_cell.angle_alpha   90.00
_cell.angle_beta   90.00
_cell.angle_gamma   90.00
#
_symmetry.space_group_name_H-M   'P 1'
#
loop_
_entity.id
_entity.type
_entity.pdbx_description
1 polymer ?
#
loop_
_entity_poly.entity_id
_entity_poly.type
_entity_poly.pdbx_seq_one_letter_code
_entity_poly.pdbx_strand_id
1 'polypeptide(L)'
;MTFKVEFIPEADADLDRLFDFLLERAWTVEEAMRADEVLAVVRLVAQSHLPTTPYGYRKVGQRPTLRELIVPFGSTGYVLRFDIRTPGLVLVIGARHQREEDYH
;
A
#
# COMPACT_ATOMS: atom_id res chain seq x y z
N MET A 1 14.43 -17.44 2.15
CA MET A 1 14.77 -16.13 2.74
C MET A 1 13.48 -15.34 2.77
N THR A 2 13.09 -14.81 3.93
CA THR A 2 11.83 -14.08 4.12
C THR A 2 12.16 -12.64 4.47
N PHE A 3 11.46 -11.68 3.87
CA PHE A 3 11.58 -10.27 4.21
C PHE A 3 10.60 -9.92 5.34
N LYS A 4 11.07 -9.18 6.35
CA LYS A 4 10.17 -8.48 7.27
C LYS A 4 9.52 -7.33 6.51
N VAL A 5 8.23 -7.11 6.70
CA VAL A 5 7.50 -6.00 6.08
C VAL A 5 7.13 -5.01 7.18
N GLU A 6 7.52 -3.76 7.01
CA GLU A 6 7.21 -2.67 7.93
C GLU A 6 6.70 -1.45 7.16
N PHE A 7 5.85 -0.66 7.80
CA PHE A 7 5.35 0.60 7.28
C PHE A 7 6.09 1.72 8.02
N ILE A 8 6.55 2.72 7.27
CA ILE A 8 7.01 3.96 7.89
C ILE A 8 5.81 4.80 8.32
N PRO A 9 5.96 5.72 9.29
CA PRO A 9 4.88 6.58 9.73
C PRO A 9 4.17 7.33 8.60
N GLU A 10 4.90 7.76 7.58
CA GLU A 10 4.36 8.43 6.40
C GLU A 10 3.43 7.52 5.58
N ALA A 11 3.78 6.24 5.45
CA ALA A 11 2.91 5.27 4.76
C ALA A 11 1.65 4.94 5.57
N ASP A 12 1.74 4.95 6.90
CA ASP A 12 0.55 4.81 7.75
C ASP A 12 -0.33 6.05 7.67
N ALA A 13 0.25 7.25 7.70
CA ALA A 13 -0.48 8.51 7.51
C ALA A 13 -1.18 8.60 6.15
N ASP A 14 -0.54 8.08 5.09
CA ASP A 14 -1.17 7.95 3.78
C ASP A 14 -2.40 7.05 3.81
N LEU A 15 -2.34 5.91 4.52
CA LEU A 15 -3.47 5.00 4.66
C LEU A 15 -4.61 5.62 5.47
N ASP A 16 -4.28 6.35 6.54
CA ASP A 16 -5.26 7.08 7.35
C ASP A 16 -5.97 8.16 6.51
N ARG A 17 -5.20 8.94 5.72
CA ARG A 17 -5.77 9.92 4.78
C ARG A 17 -6.70 9.27 3.76
N LEU A 18 -6.35 8.08 3.25
CA LEU A 18 -7.21 7.34 2.32
C LEU A 18 -8.49 6.85 2.99
N PHE A 19 -8.39 6.39 4.24
CA PHE A 19 -9.54 6.00 5.04
C PHE A 19 -10.49 7.18 5.26
N ASP A 20 -9.97 8.32 5.72
CA ASP A 20 -10.74 9.55 5.94
C ASP A 20 -11.45 9.99 4.66
N PHE A 21 -10.76 9.98 3.52
CA PHE A 21 -11.35 10.32 2.23
C PHE A 21 -12.53 9.41 1.84
N LEU A 22 -12.43 8.11 2.11
CA LEU A 22 -13.53 7.18 1.84
C LEU A 22 -14.69 7.39 2.81
N LEU A 23 -14.38 7.64 4.08
CA LEU A 23 -15.36 7.84 5.13
C LEU A 23 -16.18 9.13 4.93
N GLU A 24 -15.53 10.23 4.54
CA GLU A 24 -16.18 11.51 4.22
C GLU A 24 -17.20 11.39 3.06
N ARG A 25 -17.01 10.39 2.19
CA ARG A 25 -17.85 10.15 1.01
C ARG A 25 -18.89 9.06 1.21
N ALA A 26 -18.86 8.37 2.35
CA ALA A 26 -19.81 7.34 2.69
C ALA A 26 -21.15 7.97 3.09
N TRP A 27 -22.22 7.57 2.41
CA TRP A 27 -23.60 7.93 2.73
C TRP A 27 -24.31 6.84 3.53
N THR A 28 -23.79 5.61 3.52
CA THR A 28 -24.34 4.49 4.30
C THR A 28 -23.31 3.87 5.23
N VAL A 29 -23.80 3.11 6.23
CA VAL A 29 -22.94 2.36 7.15
C VAL A 29 -22.10 1.33 6.40
N GLU A 30 -22.67 0.70 5.39
CA GLU A 30 -21.97 -0.28 4.55
C GLU A 30 -20.81 0.36 3.77
N GLU A 31 -20.99 1.58 3.26
CA GLU A 31 -19.92 2.33 2.59
C GLU A 31 -18.81 2.71 3.57
N ALA A 32 -19.16 3.11 4.80
CA ALA A 32 -18.19 3.39 5.86
C ALA A 32 -17.41 2.14 6.28
N MET A 33 -18.08 1.00 6.43
CA MET A 33 -17.42 -0.29 6.72
C MET A 33 -16.48 -0.72 5.58
N ARG A 34 -16.81 -0.38 4.34
CA ARG A 34 -15.97 -0.66 3.18
C ARG A 34 -14.66 0.12 3.21
N ALA A 35 -14.62 1.29 3.84
CA ALA A 35 -13.38 2.05 4.03
C ALA A 35 -12.39 1.29 4.95
N ASP A 36 -12.87 0.67 6.02
CA ASP A 36 -12.05 -0.15 6.91
C ASP A 36 -11.57 -1.43 6.21
N GLU A 37 -12.46 -2.08 5.43
CA GLU A 37 -12.13 -3.26 4.63
C GLU A 37 -10.97 -2.99 3.66
N VAL A 38 -10.94 -1.81 3.04
CA VAL A 38 -9.84 -1.39 2.16
C VAL A 38 -8.50 -1.45 2.88
N LEU A 39 -8.39 -0.81 4.05
CA LEU A 39 -7.15 -0.74 4.80
C LEU A 39 -6.68 -2.14 5.22
N ALA A 40 -7.62 -2.97 5.69
CA ALA A 40 -7.34 -4.36 6.05
C ALA A 40 -6.80 -5.16 4.86
N VAL A 41 -7.43 -5.05 3.70
CA VAL A 41 -7.00 -5.75 2.46
C VAL A 41 -5.63 -5.27 2.00
N VAL A 42 -5.38 -3.95 1.99
CA VAL A 42 -4.09 -3.37 1.58
C VAL A 42 -2.96 -3.88 2.46
N ARG A 43 -3.14 -3.86 3.79
CA ARG A 43 -2.14 -4.38 4.74
C ARG A 43 -1.96 -5.88 4.60
N LEU A 44 -3.05 -6.65 4.44
CA LEU A 44 -2.99 -8.10 4.26
C LEU A 44 -2.21 -8.49 3.00
N VAL A 45 -2.48 -7.84 1.87
CA VAL A 45 -1.78 -8.14 0.61
C VAL A 45 -0.30 -7.77 0.70
N ALA A 46 0.04 -6.65 1.33
CA ALA A 46 1.44 -6.31 1.60
C ALA A 46 2.13 -7.39 2.44
N GLN A 47 1.51 -7.81 3.54
CA GLN A 47 2.06 -8.78 4.49
C GLN A 47 2.10 -10.21 3.95
N SER A 48 1.26 -10.59 2.99
CA SER A 48 1.25 -11.94 2.42
C SER A 48 2.24 -12.10 1.27
N HIS A 49 2.38 -11.10 0.41
CA HIS A 49 3.19 -11.24 -0.79
C HIS A 49 4.62 -10.67 -0.68
N LEU A 50 4.80 -9.50 -0.06
CA LEU A 50 6.11 -8.86 0.03
C LEU A 50 7.17 -9.66 0.82
N PRO A 51 6.83 -10.53 1.79
CA PRO A 51 7.85 -11.34 2.46
C PRO A 51 8.57 -12.33 1.56
N THR A 52 7.94 -12.76 0.46
CA THR A 52 8.46 -13.88 -0.36
C THR A 52 8.95 -13.44 -1.74
N THR A 53 8.27 -12.48 -2.37
CA THR A 53 8.55 -12.09 -3.77
C THR A 53 8.66 -10.56 -3.98
N PRO A 54 9.35 -9.79 -3.11
CA PRO A 54 9.34 -8.33 -3.22
C PRO A 54 10.01 -7.82 -4.52
N TYR A 55 10.97 -8.57 -5.06
CA TYR A 55 11.63 -8.24 -6.33
C TYR A 55 10.79 -8.56 -7.58
N GLY A 56 9.63 -9.21 -7.43
CA GLY A 56 8.71 -9.52 -8.54
C GLY A 56 7.85 -8.33 -8.98
N TYR A 57 7.75 -7.29 -8.15
CA TYR A 57 6.90 -6.14 -8.38
C TYR A 57 7.51 -5.09 -9.31
N ARG A 58 6.68 -4.17 -9.81
CA ARG A 58 7.10 -3.12 -10.75
C ARG A 58 8.18 -2.23 -10.14
N LYS A 59 9.26 -1.99 -10.89
CA LYS A 59 10.32 -1.02 -10.51
C LYS A 59 9.84 0.41 -10.70
N VAL A 60 10.28 1.29 -9.82
CA VAL A 60 10.05 2.73 -9.91
C VAL A 60 11.39 3.46 -10.04
N GLY A 61 11.54 4.22 -11.12
CA GLY A 61 12.77 4.93 -11.42
C GLY A 61 13.97 4.01 -11.63
N GLN A 62 15.18 4.51 -11.33
CA GLN A 62 16.44 3.82 -11.61
C GLN A 62 16.90 2.89 -10.46
N ARG A 63 16.34 3.05 -9.25
CA ARG A 63 16.74 2.25 -8.07
C ARG A 63 16.09 0.86 -8.11
N PRO A 64 16.84 -0.25 -8.22
CA PRO A 64 16.26 -1.59 -8.37
C PRO A 64 15.45 -2.11 -7.18
N THR A 65 15.66 -1.51 -6.00
CA THR A 65 15.00 -1.86 -4.74
C THR A 65 13.69 -1.09 -4.54
N LEU A 66 13.50 0.04 -5.23
CA LEU A 66 12.29 0.87 -5.14
C LEU A 66 11.22 0.34 -6.09
N ARG A 67 10.07 -0.02 -5.53
CA ARG A 67 9.03 -0.77 -6.24
C ARG A 67 7.63 -0.39 -5.81
N GLU A 68 6.67 -0.78 -6.62
CA GLU A 68 5.24 -0.56 -6.39
C GLU A 68 4.45 -1.88 -6.47
N LEU A 69 3.60 -2.09 -5.46
CA LEU A 69 2.59 -3.13 -5.39
C LEU A 69 1.22 -2.49 -5.65
N ILE A 70 0.49 -2.99 -6.64
CA ILE A 70 -0.90 -2.61 -6.89
C ILE A 70 -1.79 -3.60 -6.17
N VAL A 71 -2.65 -3.11 -5.28
CA VAL A 71 -3.67 -3.88 -4.57
C VAL A 71 -5.03 -3.58 -5.21
N PRO A 72 -5.63 -4.51 -5.98
CA PRO A 72 -6.95 -4.31 -6.56
C PRO A 72 -8.03 -4.25 -5.49
N PHE A 73 -8.93 -3.28 -5.57
CA PHE A 73 -10.12 -3.21 -4.70
C PHE A 73 -11.26 -2.44 -5.38
N GLY A 74 -12.43 -3.07 -5.48
CA GLY A 74 -13.58 -2.47 -6.17
C GLY A 74 -13.31 -2.27 -7.67
N SER A 75 -13.58 -1.07 -8.18
CA SER A 75 -13.38 -0.71 -9.59
C SER A 75 -12.00 -0.07 -9.88
N THR A 76 -11.17 0.07 -8.85
CA THR A 76 -9.83 0.69 -8.92
C THR A 76 -8.82 -0.14 -8.11
N GLY A 77 -7.72 0.48 -7.68
CA GLY A 77 -6.77 -0.13 -6.78
C GLY A 77 -6.02 0.91 -5.96
N TYR A 78 -5.25 0.40 -5.01
CA TYR A 78 -4.31 1.16 -4.20
C TYR A 78 -2.90 0.79 -4.60
N VAL A 79 -1.99 1.75 -4.48
CA VAL A 79 -0.58 1.55 -4.78
C VAL A 79 0.20 1.69 -3.48
N LEU A 80 0.99 0.68 -3.16
CA LEU A 80 1.99 0.73 -2.11
C LEU A 80 3.35 0.88 -2.74
N ARG A 81 4.07 1.95 -2.39
CA ARG A 81 5.46 2.13 -2.76
C ARG A 81 6.33 1.61 -1.63
N PHE A 82 7.36 0.84 -1.98
CA PHE A 82 8.24 0.24 -0.98
C PHE A 82 9.68 0.17 -1.48
N ASP A 83 10.61 0.13 -0.52
CA ASP A 83 12.04 -0.05 -0.76
C ASP A 83 12.52 -1.34 -0.09
N ILE A 84 13.30 -2.12 -0.82
CA ILE A 84 13.88 -3.38 -0.32
C ILE A 84 15.24 -3.07 0.31
N ARG A 85 15.36 -3.34 1.60
CA ARG A 85 16.57 -3.14 2.42
C ARG A 85 17.25 -4.47 2.74
N THR A 86 18.57 -4.48 2.65
CA THR A 86 19.43 -5.58 3.09
C THR A 86 19.49 -5.62 4.63
N PRO A 87 19.50 -6.80 5.28
CA PRO A 87 19.53 -8.15 4.70
C PRO A 87 18.17 -8.81 4.44
N GLY A 88 17.04 -8.15 4.67
CA GLY A 88 15.74 -8.80 4.53
C GLY A 88 14.58 -7.99 5.07
N LEU A 89 14.53 -6.70 4.72
CA LEU A 89 13.46 -5.80 5.14
C LEU A 89 12.82 -5.16 3.90
N VAL A 90 11.50 -5.07 3.90
CA VAL A 90 10.71 -4.29 2.96
C VAL A 90 10.09 -3.16 3.77
N LEU A 91 10.48 -1.93 3.46
CA LEU A 91 9.87 -0.73 4.03
C LEU A 91 8.83 -0.23 3.04
N VAL A 92 7.56 -0.29 3.41
CA VAL A 92 6.50 0.44 2.72
C VAL A 92 6.67 1.91 3.08
N ILE A 93 6.93 2.72 2.06
CA ILE A 93 7.31 4.13 2.20
C ILE A 93 6.22 5.10 1.74
N GLY A 94 5.10 4.59 1.24
CA GLY A 94 3.94 5.41 0.93
C GLY A 94 2.79 4.58 0.40
N ALA A 95 1.59 5.11 0.55
CA ALA A 95 0.36 4.54 0.01
C ALA A 95 -0.44 5.61 -0.75
N ARG A 96 -1.14 5.21 -1.80
CA ARG A 96 -2.04 6.11 -2.52
C ARG A 96 -3.15 5.37 -3.21
N HIS A 97 -4.22 6.08 -3.54
CA HIS A 97 -5.20 5.58 -4.50
C HIS A 97 -4.61 5.65 -5.92
N GLN A 98 -4.91 4.68 -6.79
CA GLN A 98 -4.28 4.58 -8.12
C GLN A 98 -4.55 5.79 -9.03
N ARG A 99 -5.65 6.53 -8.77
CA ARG A 99 -6.01 7.76 -9.49
C ARG A 99 -5.35 9.05 -8.96
N GLU A 100 -4.64 8.99 -7.84
CA GLU A 100 -3.88 10.14 -7.35
C GLU A 100 -2.61 10.34 -8.20
N GLU A 101 -2.26 11.59 -8.50
CA GLU A 101 -1.07 11.95 -9.28
C GLU A 101 0.18 11.96 -8.40
N ASP A 102 0.98 10.88 -8.53
CA ASP A 102 2.33 10.70 -7.99
C ASP A 102 2.50 10.68 -6.46
N TYR A 103 3.69 10.19 -6.05
CA TYR A 103 4.19 10.32 -4.68
C TYR A 103 5.13 11.53 -4.68
N HIS A 104 4.81 12.53 -3.87
CA HIS A 104 5.58 13.78 -3.75
C HIS A 104 6.98 13.57 -3.14
#